data_AF-A0A269PIV5-F1
#
_entry.id   AF-A0A269PIV5-F1
#
_cell.length_a   1.000
_cell.length_b   1.000
_cell.length_c   1.000
_cell.angle_alpha   90.00
_cell.angle_beta   90.00
_cell.angle_gamma   90.00
#
_symmetry.space_group_name_H-M   'P 1'
#
loop_
_entity.id
_entity.type
_entity.pdbx_description
1 polymer ?
#
loop_
_entity_poly.entity_id
_entity_poly.type
_entity_poly.pdbx_seq_one_letter_code
_entity_poly.pdbx_strand_id
1 'polypeptide(L)' 'MTVYYSLYGQLLDINNLHRGFKKVKSAKGAAGIDGQSVGAFASNLEMNLKQLQLELQTKQYR' A
#
# COMPACT_ATOMS: atom_id res chain seq x y z
N MET A 1 4.03 -20.15 21.52
CA MET A 1 5.31 -19.68 20.94
C MET A 1 5.03 -18.36 20.25
N THR A 2 5.60 -17.26 20.73
CA THR A 2 5.27 -15.93 20.21
C THR A 2 6.15 -15.64 19.00
N VAL A 3 5.55 -15.42 17.82
CA VAL A 3 6.28 -15.05 16.61
C VAL A 3 6.48 -13.55 16.61
N TYR A 4 7.74 -13.10 16.64
CA TYR A 4 8.08 -11.69 16.50
C TYR A 4 8.32 -11.37 15.03
N TYR A 5 7.48 -10.51 14.47
CA TYR A 5 7.62 -10.03 13.09
C TYR A 5 8.48 -8.77 13.07
N SER A 6 9.32 -8.62 12.04
CA SER A 6 10.04 -7.36 11.82
C SER A 6 9.05 -6.23 11.53
N LEU A 7 9.42 -4.99 11.88
CA LEU A 7 8.63 -3.81 11.53
C LEU A 7 8.33 -3.75 10.03
N TYR A 8 9.29 -4.16 9.20
CA TYR A 8 9.11 -4.23 7.76
C TYR A 8 8.07 -5.29 7.36
N GLY A 9 8.10 -6.47 7.97
CA GLY A 9 7.09 -7.50 7.75
C GLY A 9 5.70 -7.05 8.19
N GLN A 10 5.59 -6.36 9.32
CA GLN A 10 4.32 -5.77 9.79
C GLN A 10 3.82 -4.68 8.84
N LEU A 11 4.70 -3.79 8.36
CA LEU A 11 4.34 -2.75 7.39
C LEU A 11 3.77 -3.35 6.10
N LEU A 12 4.37 -4.44 5.63
CA LEU A 12 3.97 -5.11 4.39
C LEU A 12 2.83 -6.11 4.56
N ASP A 13 2.25 -6.26 5.75
CA ASP A 13 1.03 -7.02 5.92
C ASP A 13 -0.09 -6.40 5.07
N ILE A 14 -0.77 -7.22 4.27
CA ILE A 14 -1.77 -6.73 3.31
C ILE A 14 -2.92 -5.99 4.00
N ASN A 15 -3.29 -6.39 5.22
CA ASN A 15 -4.33 -5.71 5.98
C ASN A 15 -3.85 -4.35 6.49
N ASN A 16 -2.57 -4.22 6.85
CA ASN A 16 -1.96 -2.93 7.19
C ASN A 16 -1.89 -1.99 5.99
N LEU A 17 -1.53 -2.50 4.80
CA LEU A 17 -1.56 -1.71 3.57
C LEU A 17 -2.99 -1.22 3.25
N HIS A 18 -4.00 -2.08 3.39
CA HIS A 18 -5.41 -1.72 3.27
C HIS A 18 -5.83 -0.63 4.27
N ARG A 19 -5.42 -0.75 5.54
CA ARG A 19 -5.68 0.26 6.58
C ARG A 19 -5.03 1.60 6.25
N GLY A 20 -3.79 1.58 5.75
CA GLY A 20 -3.08 2.77 5.29
C GLY A 20 -3.80 3.45 4.13
N PHE A 21 -4.19 2.68 3.12
CA PHE A 21 -4.94 3.18 1.97
C PHE A 21 -6.25 3.86 2.37
N LYS A 22 -7.01 3.28 3.31
CA LYS A 22 -8.27 3.90 3.81
C LYS A 22 -8.04 5.30 4.37
N LYS A 23 -6.94 5.52 5.09
CA LYS A 23 -6.58 6.84 5.61
C LYS A 23 -6.26 7.82 4.48
N VAL A 24 -5.47 7.41 3.49
CA VAL A 24 -5.14 8.24 2.32
C VAL A 24 -6.41 8.62 1.55
N LYS A 25 -7.30 7.66 1.31
CA LYS A 25 -8.60 7.90 0.65
C LYS A 25 -9.48 8.88 1.42
N SER A 26 -9.50 8.79 2.75
CA SER A 26 -10.27 9.72 3.58
C SER A 26 -9.74 11.16 3.55
N ALA A 27 -8.44 11.36 3.29
CA ALA A 27 -7.82 12.67 3.24
C ALA A 27 -8.15 13.47 1.96
N LYS A 28 -8.66 12.81 0.90
CA LYS A 28 -9.09 13.45 -0.37
C LYS A 28 -8.02 14.37 -0.99
N GLY A 29 -6.75 14.00 -0.87
CA GLY A 29 -5.65 14.77 -1.45
C GLY A 29 -5.68 14.83 -2.98
N ALA A 30 -5.04 15.86 -3.53
CA ALA A 30 -4.78 15.98 -4.96
C ALA A 30 -3.77 14.93 -5.44
N ALA A 31 -3.77 14.64 -6.74
CA ALA A 31 -2.79 13.75 -7.36
C ALA A 31 -1.35 14.33 -7.23
N GLY A 32 -0.37 13.43 -7.16
CA GLY A 32 1.05 13.80 -7.13
C GLY A 32 1.62 14.11 -8.52
N ILE A 33 2.95 14.06 -8.64
CA ILE A 33 3.68 14.32 -9.89
C ILE A 33 3.40 13.27 -10.99
N ASP A 34 2.94 12.07 -10.60
CA ASP A 34 2.55 10.99 -11.49
C ASP A 34 1.12 11.14 -12.05
N GLY A 35 0.38 12.14 -11.58
CA GLY A 35 -1.00 12.39 -11.98
C GLY A 35 -2.01 11.32 -11.52
N GLN A 36 -1.59 10.33 -10.73
CA GLN A 36 -2.49 9.28 -10.27
C GLN A 36 -3.36 9.80 -9.11
N SER A 37 -4.68 9.84 -9.33
CA SER A 37 -5.62 10.15 -8.25
C SER A 37 -5.87 8.95 -7.34
N VAL A 38 -6.28 9.20 -6.10
CA VAL A 38 -6.67 8.12 -5.17
C VAL A 38 -7.84 7.30 -5.73
N GLY A 39 -8.74 7.91 -6.49
CA GLY A 39 -9.84 7.21 -7.18
C GLY A 39 -9.34 6.28 -8.28
N ALA A 40 -8.38 6.74 -9.08
CA ALA A 40 -7.75 5.92 -10.13
C ALA A 40 -7.02 4.72 -9.53
N PHE A 41 -6.24 4.90 -8.46
CA PHE A 41 -5.60 3.79 -7.74
C PHE A 41 -6.64 2.82 -7.13
N ALA A 42 -7.75 3.35 -6.60
CA ALA A 42 -8.79 2.54 -5.98
C ALA A 42 -9.53 1.62 -6.97
N SER A 43 -9.53 1.95 -8.27
CA SER A 43 -10.25 1.19 -9.29
C SER A 43 -9.81 -0.28 -9.36
N ASN A 44 -8.52 -0.54 -9.12
CA ASN A 44 -7.91 -1.86 -9.07
C ASN A 44 -7.19 -2.10 -7.74
N LEU A 45 -7.81 -1.69 -6.62
CA LEU A 45 -7.17 -1.63 -5.30
C LEU A 45 -6.41 -2.90 -4.91
N GLU A 46 -7.03 -4.07 -5.03
CA GLU A 46 -6.41 -5.35 -4.63
C GLU A 46 -5.16 -5.66 -5.47
N MET A 47 -5.22 -5.43 -6.78
CA MET A 47 -4.09 -5.67 -7.67
C MET A 47 -2.96 -4.70 -7.34
N ASN A 48 -3.28 -3.42 -7.18
CA ASN A 48 -2.30 -2.38 -6.89
C ASN A 48 -1.62 -2.59 -5.53
N LEU A 49 -2.37 -2.98 -4.49
CA LEU A 49 -1.78 -3.28 -3.18
C LEU A 49 -0.92 -4.54 -3.19
N LYS A 50 -1.31 -5.59 -3.92
CA LYS A 50 -0.48 -6.80 -4.07
C LYS A 50 0.79 -6.53 -4.87
N GLN A 51 0.70 -5.74 -5.93
CA GLN A 51 1.85 -5.33 -6.72
C GLN A 51 2.83 -4.52 -5.86
N LEU A 52 2.34 -3.50 -5.15
CA LEU A 52 3.14 -2.71 -4.22
C LEU A 52 3.79 -3.58 -3.13
N GLN A 53 3.02 -4.50 -2.55
CA GLN A 53 3.53 -5.44 -1.56
C GLN A 53 4.69 -6.27 -2.13
N LEU A 54 4.52 -6.85 -3.32
CA LEU A 54 5.54 -7.67 -3.98
C LEU A 54 6.80 -6.86 -4.30
N GLU A 55 6.66 -5.67 -4.87
CA GLU A 55 7.78 -4.79 -5.21
C GLU A 55 8.58 -4.38 -3.97
N LEU A 56 7.88 -4.06 -2.87
CA LEU A 56 8.53 -3.73 -1.60
C LEU A 56 9.18 -4.97 -0.96
N GLN A 57 8.53 -6.14 -0.99
CA GLN A 57 9.09 -7.39 -0.45
C GLN A 57 10.37 -7.79 -1.20
N THR A 58 10.36 -7.67 -2.52
CA THR A 58 11.50 -8.01 -3.40
C THR A 58 12.55 -6.92 -3.52
N LYS A 59 12.31 -5.74 -2.91
CA LYS A 59 13.19 -4.56 -2.97
C LYS A 59 13.40 -4.02 -4.39
N GLN A 60 12.36 -4.09 -5.22
CA GLN A 60 12.36 -3.64 -6.61
C GLN A 60 11.46 -2.43 -6.88
N TYR A 61 10.80 -1.89 -5.85
CA TYR A 61 10.01 -0.66 -5.95
C TYR A 61 10.86 0.54 -6.44
N ARG A 62 10.29 1.38 -7.32
CA ARG A 62 10.96 2.51 -7.97
C ARG A 62 10.06 3.73 -8.04
#